data_AF-A0A1G9QC48-F1
#
_entry.id   AF-A0A1G9QC48-F1
#
_cell.length_a   1.000
_cell.length_b   1.000
_cell.length_c   1.000
_cell.angle_alpha   90.00
_cell.angle_beta   90.00
_cell.angle_gamma   90.00
#
_symmetry.space_group_name_H-M   'P 1'
#
loop_
_entity.id
_entity.type
_entity.pdbx_description
1 polymer ?
#
loop_
_entity_poly.entity_id
_entity_poly.type
_entity_poly.pdbx_seq_one_letter_code
_entity_poly.pdbx_strand_id
1 'polypeptide(L)'
;MVFTTKYGGPIERTEDWKQWKAILKQAGVRDARVHDARHTAATLLIEQGIHIRVVQEILGHTRVTTTERYTHVATLQMKDASERMGARLWGSS
;
A
#
# COMPACT_ATOMS: atom_id res chain seq x y z
N MET A 1 -6.59 -21.50 6.47
CA MET A 1 -5.20 -21.00 6.55
C MET A 1 -4.63 -21.02 5.14
N VAL A 2 -4.18 -19.88 4.60
CA VAL A 2 -4.03 -19.64 3.14
C VAL A 2 -2.58 -19.76 2.62
N PHE A 3 -1.61 -20.16 3.46
CA PHE A 3 -0.22 -20.33 3.01
C PHE A 3 0.35 -21.65 3.52
N THR A 4 0.22 -22.70 2.71
CA THR A 4 0.84 -24.00 2.96
C THR A 4 1.93 -24.26 1.93
N THR A 5 3.08 -24.75 2.40
CA THR A 5 4.03 -25.47 1.55
C THR A 5 3.35 -26.72 0.93
N LYS A 6 3.94 -27.34 -0.08
CA LYS A 6 3.52 -28.64 -0.67
C LYS A 6 3.15 -29.71 0.37
N TYR A 7 3.68 -29.60 1.60
CA TYR A 7 3.53 -30.54 2.70
C TYR A 7 2.71 -30.01 3.89
N GLY A 8 1.98 -28.90 3.74
CA GLY A 8 1.07 -28.41 4.79
C GLY A 8 1.74 -27.71 5.98
N GLY A 9 3.07 -27.61 5.99
CA GLY A 9 3.82 -26.89 7.03
C GLY A 9 3.82 -25.37 6.83
N PRO A 10 3.96 -24.59 7.90
CA PRO A 10 4.13 -23.14 7.82
C PRO A 10 5.35 -22.80 6.94
N ILE A 11 5.21 -21.82 6.06
CA ILE A 11 6.33 -21.37 5.22
C ILE A 11 7.45 -20.85 6.14
N GLU A 12 8.63 -21.44 6.00
CA GLU A 12 9.82 -21.00 6.72
C GLU A 12 10.21 -19.60 6.21
N ARG A 13 10.44 -18.65 7.12
CA ARG A 13 10.71 -17.22 6.78
C ARG A 13 11.83 -17.05 5.75
N THR A 14 12.80 -17.94 5.74
CA THR A 14 13.93 -17.93 4.80
C THR A 14 13.50 -18.28 3.38
N GLU A 15 12.54 -19.20 3.22
CA GLU A 15 12.03 -19.63 1.92
C GLU A 15 11.10 -18.57 1.32
N ASP A 16 10.25 -17.95 2.15
CA ASP A 16 9.43 -16.80 1.76
C ASP A 16 10.29 -15.64 1.22
N TRP A 17 11.39 -15.32 1.92
CA TRP A 17 12.34 -14.30 1.48
C TRP A 17 13.01 -14.65 0.15
N LYS A 18 13.44 -15.91 -0.04
CA LYS A 18 14.06 -16.35 -1.30
C LYS A 18 13.08 -16.26 -2.47
N GLN A 19 11.83 -16.69 -2.27
CA GLN A 19 10.79 -16.60 -3.28
C GLN A 19 10.48 -15.15 -3.63
N TRP A 20 10.38 -14.27 -2.63
CA TRP A 20 10.24 -12.83 -2.83
C TRP A 20 11.38 -12.25 -3.69
N LYS A 21 12.63 -12.58 -3.39
CA LYS A 21 13.79 -12.14 -4.18
C LYS A 21 13.79 -12.68 -5.61
N ALA A 22 13.37 -13.93 -5.79
CA ALA A 22 13.22 -14.52 -7.11
C ALA A 22 12.16 -13.77 -7.93
N ILE A 23 11.02 -13.42 -7.32
CA ILE A 23 9.95 -12.63 -7.96
C ILE A 23 10.47 -11.25 -8.36
N LEU A 24 11.17 -10.53 -7.47
CA LEU A 24 11.74 -9.22 -7.79
C LEU A 24 12.72 -9.28 -8.97
N LYS A 25 13.57 -10.31 -8.98
CA LYS A 25 14.53 -10.54 -10.08
C LYS A 25 13.82 -10.86 -11.40
N GLN A 26 12.77 -11.66 -11.37
CA GLN A 26 11.95 -11.97 -12.57
C GLN A 26 11.20 -10.75 -13.08
N ALA A 27 10.69 -9.90 -12.18
CA ALA A 27 10.02 -8.66 -12.54
C ALA A 27 10.99 -7.55 -13.01
N GLY A 28 12.31 -7.76 -12.93
CA GLY A 28 13.32 -6.78 -13.33
C GLY A 28 13.33 -5.51 -12.49
N VAL A 29 12.76 -5.55 -11.28
CA VAL A 29 12.66 -4.39 -10.39
C VAL A 29 13.81 -4.37 -9.38
N ARG A 30 14.05 -3.19 -8.80
CA ARG A 30 15.08 -3.02 -7.78
C ARG A 30 14.88 -3.97 -6.61
N ASP A 31 15.99 -4.29 -5.95
CA ASP A 31 15.92 -5.08 -4.73
C ASP A 31 15.17 -4.33 -3.63
N ALA A 32 14.14 -4.98 -3.07
CA ALA A 32 13.24 -4.38 -2.09
C ALA A 32 12.83 -5.42 -1.05
N ARG A 33 12.37 -4.97 0.12
CA ARG A 33 11.77 -5.84 1.14
C ARG A 33 10.28 -5.99 0.85
N VAL A 34 9.66 -7.07 1.34
CA VAL A 34 8.21 -7.28 1.25
C VAL A 34 7.43 -6.08 1.81
N HIS A 35 7.91 -5.50 2.91
CA HIS A 35 7.32 -4.29 3.50
C HIS A 35 7.41 -3.06 2.58
N ASP A 36 8.50 -2.90 1.81
CA ASP A 36 8.64 -1.78 0.88
C ASP A 36 7.65 -1.87 -0.28
N ALA A 37 7.39 -3.08 -0.78
CA ALA A 37 6.38 -3.32 -1.79
C ALA A 37 4.97 -3.02 -1.26
N ARG A 38 4.69 -3.45 -0.01
CA ARG A 38 3.43 -3.13 0.67
C ARG A 38 3.25 -1.62 0.88
N HIS A 39 4.33 -0.89 1.17
CA HIS A 39 4.30 0.58 1.23
C HIS A 39 4.01 1.21 -0.12
N THR A 40 4.67 0.73 -1.17
CA THR A 40 4.47 1.23 -2.53
C THR A 40 3.02 1.02 -2.98
N ALA A 41 2.46 -0.18 -2.75
CA ALA A 41 1.07 -0.48 -3.08
C ALA A 41 0.07 0.44 -2.36
N ALA A 42 0.28 0.68 -1.06
CA ALA A 42 -0.57 1.58 -0.30
C ALA A 42 -0.49 3.04 -0.78
N THR A 43 0.72 3.54 -1.05
CA THR A 43 0.92 4.89 -1.60
C THR A 43 0.18 5.03 -2.93
N LEU A 44 0.32 4.07 -3.85
CA LEU A 44 -0.38 4.11 -5.15
C LEU A 44 -1.90 4.10 -4.99
N LEU A 45 -2.44 3.29 -4.09
CA LEU A 45 -3.89 3.25 -3.83
C LEU A 45 -4.38 4.58 -3.23
N ILE A 46 -3.62 5.16 -2.30
CA ILE A 46 -3.97 6.45 -1.73
C ILE A 46 -3.87 7.53 -2.80
N GLU A 47 -2.82 7.60 -3.61
CA GLU A 47 -2.67 8.57 -4.70
C GLU A 47 -3.83 8.53 -5.70
N GLN A 48 -4.48 7.38 -5.88
CA GLN A 48 -5.70 7.22 -6.68
C GLN A 48 -6.98 7.77 -6.02
N GLY A 49 -6.88 8.30 -4.80
CA GLY A 49 -8.00 8.89 -4.05
C GLY A 49 -8.74 7.87 -3.19
N ILE A 50 -8.19 6.65 -3.03
CA ILE A 50 -8.83 5.62 -2.23
C ILE A 50 -8.62 5.94 -0.75
N HIS A 51 -9.73 5.98 -0.01
CA HIS A 51 -9.71 6.28 1.41
C HIS A 51 -8.83 5.30 2.19
N ILE A 52 -8.02 5.81 3.13
CA ILE A 52 -7.03 5.03 3.88
C ILE A 52 -7.61 3.77 4.56
N ARG A 53 -8.86 3.84 5.07
CA ARG A 53 -9.54 2.66 5.64
C ARG A 53 -9.76 1.54 4.61
N VAL A 54 -10.12 1.89 3.37
CA VAL A 54 -10.31 0.91 2.29
C VAL A 54 -8.95 0.32 1.88
N VAL A 55 -7.90 1.14 1.82
CA VAL A 55 -6.54 0.67 1.56
C VAL A 55 -6.05 -0.30 2.66
N GLN A 56 -6.38 -0.02 3.92
CA GLN A 56 -6.07 -0.89 5.06
C GLN A 56 -6.79 -2.24 4.99
N GLU A 57 -8.06 -2.25 4.56
CA GLU A 57 -8.83 -3.48 4.33
C GLU A 57 -8.23 -4.30 3.17
N ILE A 58 -7.93 -3.65 2.03
CA ILE A 58 -7.34 -4.30 0.84
C ILE A 58 -6.01 -4.98 1.19
N LEU A 59 -5.16 -4.31 1.98
CA LEU A 59 -3.86 -4.86 2.33
C LEU A 59 -3.94 -5.88 3.48
N GLY A 60 -5.07 -5.95 4.19
CA GLY A 60 -5.31 -6.83 5.34
C GLY A 60 -4.61 -6.33 6.61
N HIS A 61 -5.31 -6.33 7.76
CA HIS A 61 -4.95 -5.76 9.08
C HIS A 61 -3.58 -6.14 9.73
N THR A 62 -2.45 -6.14 9.03
CA THR A 62 -1.13 -6.44 9.61
C THR A 62 -0.33 -5.17 9.82
N ARG A 63 -0.51 -4.64 11.04
CA ARG A 63 0.29 -3.65 11.77
C ARG A 63 0.32 -2.21 11.21
N VAL A 64 -0.45 -1.40 11.94
CA VAL A 64 -0.41 0.05 12.12
C VAL A 64 0.98 0.49 12.63
N THR A 65 2.01 0.40 11.80
CA THR A 65 3.31 1.07 12.08
C THR A 65 3.71 2.02 10.96
N THR A 66 2.78 2.36 10.06
CA THR A 66 3.05 3.30 8.95
C THR A 66 1.82 4.14 8.59
N THR A 67 0.86 4.26 9.51
CA THR A 67 -0.29 5.16 9.34
C THR A 67 0.18 6.60 9.22
N GLU A 68 1.23 7.01 9.94
CA GLU A 68 1.79 8.37 9.89
C GLU A 68 2.18 8.81 8.47
N ARG A 69 2.81 7.91 7.68
CA ARG A 69 3.24 8.24 6.32
C ARG A 69 2.05 8.42 5.38
N TYR A 70 0.99 7.65 5.57
CA TYR A 70 -0.23 7.74 4.76
C TYR A 70 -1.12 8.92 5.15
N THR A 71 -1.11 9.35 6.42
CA THR A 71 -1.83 10.55 6.85
C THR A 71 -1.38 11.77 6.06
N HIS A 72 -0.06 11.92 5.81
CA HIS A 72 0.47 13.04 5.02
C HIS A 72 -0.08 13.04 3.58
N VAL A 73 -0.13 11.88 2.92
CA VAL A 73 -0.66 11.75 1.55
C VAL A 73 -2.17 12.00 1.51
N ALA A 74 -2.92 11.46 2.47
CA ALA A 74 -4.36 11.71 2.60
C ALA A 74 -4.66 13.20 2.84
N THR A 75 -3.81 13.90 3.60
CA THR A 75 -3.95 15.34 3.88
C THR A 75 -3.81 16.17 2.60
N LEU A 76 -2.89 15.81 1.71
CA LEU A 76 -2.74 16.48 0.41
C LEU A 76 -3.99 16.31 -0.46
N GLN A 77 -4.58 15.12 -0.49
CA GLN A 77 -5.79 14.88 -1.25
C GLN A 77 -7.03 15.54 -0.64
N MET A 78 -7.12 15.62 0.69
CA MET A 78 -8.20 16.36 1.35
C MET A 78 -8.13 17.86 1.02
N LYS A 79 -6.92 18.42 0.89
CA LYS A 79 -6.73 19.80 0.42
C LYS A 79 -7.20 19.98 -1.03
N ASP A 80 -6.73 19.12 -1.95
CA ASP A 80 -7.15 19.18 -3.36
C ASP A 80 -8.68 19.00 -3.51
N ALA A 81 -9.29 18.07 -2.76
CA ALA A 81 -10.74 17.90 -2.75
C ALA A 81 -11.48 19.14 -2.21
N SER A 82 -10.95 19.78 -1.17
CA SER A 82 -11.52 21.01 -0.59
C SER A 82 -11.37 22.19 -1.55
N GLU A 83 -10.23 22.33 -2.24
CA GLU A 83 -9.99 23.36 -3.25
C GLU A 83 -10.92 23.19 -4.46
N ARG A 84 -11.08 21.96 -4.97
CA ARG A 84 -12.05 21.65 -6.04
C ARG A 84 -13.48 21.95 -5.63
N MET A 85 -13.84 21.67 -4.37
CA MET A 85 -15.16 22.00 -3.83
C MET A 85 -15.35 23.51 -3.69
N GLY A 86 -14.33 24.23 -3.21
CA GLY A 86 -14.32 25.69 -3.15
C GLY A 86 -14.48 26.33 -4.54
N ALA A 87 -13.75 25.85 -5.54
CA ALA A 87 -13.85 26.31 -6.92
C ALA A 87 -15.23 26.02 -7.55
N ARG A 88 -15.89 24.93 -7.19
CA ARG A 88 -17.24 24.61 -7.68
C ARG A 88 -18.35 25.39 -6.99
N LEU A 89 -18.20 25.70 -5.70
CA LEU A 89 -19.21 26.41 -4.92
C LEU A 89 -19.11 27.93 -5.09
N TRP A 90 -17.90 28.45 -5.26
CA TRP A 90 -17.61 29.89 -5.30
C TRP A 90 -17.04 30.34 -6.64
N GLY A 91 -17.45 29.69 -7.73
CA GLY A 91 -16.93 29.82 -9.10
C GLY A 91 -16.29 31.17 -9.43
N SER A 92 -15.11 31.11 -10.06
CA SER A 92 -14.28 32.26 -10.45
C SER A 92 -15.13 33.45 -10.90
N SER A 93 -15.08 34.52 -10.12
CA SER A 93 -15.42 35.86 -10.63
C SER A 93 -14.41 36.31 -11.67
#